data_AF-A0A1R1MM40-F1
#
_entry.id   AF-A0A1R1MM40-F1
#
_cell.length_a   1.000
_cell.length_b   1.000
_cell.length_c   1.000
_cell.angle_alpha   90.00
_cell.angle_beta   90.00
_cell.angle_gamma   90.00
#
_symmetry.space_group_name_H-M   'P 1'
#
loop_
_entity.id
_entity.type
_entity.pdbx_description
1 polymer ?
#
loop_
_entity_poly.entity_id
_entity_poly.type
_entity_poly.pdbx_seq_one_letter_code
_entity_poly.pdbx_strand_id
1 'polypeptide(L)'
;MRAFIMFLLGVLTLCGTARANVNIGDDGCLYCHRLKGLMVVEDNSKGEKVIKDCSINDAKYLHSVHRNIHCTECHTKATSYPHNRAVVREVNCAAKCHVIDPATKRPFSHAAVYKTWEESVHGKNYKKAPDLYPNCQYCHTNRLLVDIKKFETLEGSFDRCYLCHNNKEWSADRLAHVASRMDIPEIKNGYVFQFIKTRRDGWQIVELCASCHEDKKKMEEAIKIEGIHNKYLKQRILEAVESYEKTMHSKMLYLDRSDTRAADCLDCHTNKDGNFHDIFHKDDPRSSINPRNIEQTCGRSTECHPLAPKYHMKNFAETKWVHVDPVLGEDLSQTIAWGVEEGMFWMAASVILFAAIVVILDTLKFVRRK
;
A
#
# COMPACT_ATOMS: atom_id res chain seq x y z
N MET A 1 46.30 -36.10 -41.01
CA MET A 1 46.20 -34.86 -40.20
C MET A 1 45.25 -33.77 -40.75
N ARG A 2 44.53 -33.96 -41.87
CA ARG A 2 43.55 -32.95 -42.36
C ARG A 2 42.07 -33.37 -42.25
N ALA A 3 41.77 -34.62 -41.90
CA ALA A 3 40.40 -35.12 -41.79
C ALA A 3 39.81 -35.05 -40.36
N PHE A 4 40.64 -34.83 -39.33
CA PHE A 4 40.19 -34.80 -37.93
C PHE A 4 39.85 -33.38 -37.43
N ILE A 5 40.23 -32.34 -38.18
CA ILE A 5 39.99 -30.94 -37.80
C ILE A 5 38.61 -30.45 -38.29
N MET A 6 37.99 -31.11 -39.28
CA MET A 6 36.67 -30.72 -39.77
C MET A 6 35.48 -31.23 -38.93
N PHE A 7 35.71 -32.15 -37.99
CA PHE A 7 34.62 -32.62 -37.11
C PHE A 7 34.42 -31.70 -35.88
N LEU A 8 35.42 -30.92 -35.50
CA LEU A 8 35.35 -29.97 -34.37
C LEU A 8 34.78 -28.59 -34.74
N LEU A 9 34.65 -28.28 -36.04
CA LEU A 9 34.06 -27.04 -36.54
C LEU A 9 32.56 -27.17 -36.90
N GLY A 10 32.00 -28.39 -36.89
CA GLY A 10 30.60 -28.65 -37.24
C GLY A 10 29.63 -28.74 -36.05
N VAL A 11 30.11 -28.67 -34.81
CA VAL A 11 29.28 -28.84 -33.59
C VAL A 11 29.03 -27.51 -32.85
N LEU A 12 29.60 -26.40 -33.34
CA LEU A 12 29.53 -25.09 -32.67
C LEU A 12 28.40 -24.16 -33.17
N THR A 13 27.53 -24.61 -34.08
CA THR A 13 26.46 -23.76 -34.68
C THR A 13 25.02 -24.14 -34.31
N LEU A 14 24.81 -24.96 -33.27
CA LEU A 14 23.46 -25.35 -32.84
C LEU A 14 23.20 -25.23 -31.32
N CYS A 15 24.01 -24.44 -30.60
CA CYS A 15 23.56 -23.84 -29.35
C CYS A 15 22.73 -22.59 -29.67
N GLY A 16 21.60 -22.80 -30.35
CA GLY A 16 20.50 -21.87 -30.22
C GLY A 16 20.10 -21.91 -28.76
N THR A 17 20.54 -20.91 -28.00
CA THR A 17 19.96 -20.64 -26.70
C THR A 17 18.47 -20.50 -26.98
N ALA A 18 17.66 -21.48 -26.56
CA ALA A 18 16.26 -21.26 -26.32
C ALA A 18 16.22 -20.21 -25.20
N ARG A 19 16.40 -18.95 -25.58
CA ARG A 19 15.98 -17.83 -24.75
C ARG A 19 14.50 -18.06 -24.61
N ALA A 20 14.04 -18.36 -23.40
CA ALA A 20 12.67 -18.11 -23.03
C ALA A 20 12.32 -16.75 -23.63
N ASN A 21 11.34 -16.73 -24.52
CA ASN A 21 10.84 -15.50 -25.12
C ASN A 21 10.19 -14.68 -24.00
N VAL A 22 11.01 -14.05 -23.16
CA VAL A 22 10.60 -12.85 -22.43
C VAL A 22 10.50 -11.80 -23.51
N ASN A 23 9.33 -11.77 -24.14
CA ASN A 23 8.96 -10.75 -25.09
C ASN A 23 8.79 -9.49 -24.26
N ILE A 24 9.91 -8.81 -23.95
CA ILE A 24 9.85 -7.37 -23.73
C ILE A 24 9.11 -6.89 -24.94
N GLY A 25 7.92 -6.36 -24.74
CA GLY A 25 7.19 -5.81 -25.85
C GLY A 25 8.06 -4.79 -26.56
N ASP A 26 8.64 -5.15 -27.70
CA ASP A 26 9.57 -4.28 -28.43
C ASP A 26 8.75 -3.21 -29.16
N ASP A 27 8.12 -2.35 -28.37
CA ASP A 27 7.46 -1.14 -28.83
C ASP A 27 8.45 0.03 -28.98
N GLY A 28 9.75 -0.27 -28.88
CA GLY A 28 10.84 0.68 -29.04
C GLY A 28 11.01 1.70 -27.91
N CYS A 29 10.20 1.66 -26.85
CA CYS A 29 10.29 2.65 -25.77
C CYS A 29 11.65 2.58 -25.05
N LEU A 30 12.16 1.37 -24.82
CA LEU A 30 13.42 1.16 -24.11
C LEU A 30 14.67 1.59 -24.91
N TYR A 31 14.59 1.91 -26.21
CA TYR A 31 15.74 2.47 -26.94
C TYR A 31 16.24 3.78 -26.30
N CYS A 32 15.31 4.64 -25.89
CA CYS A 32 15.62 5.89 -25.20
C CYS A 32 15.40 5.78 -23.70
N HIS A 33 14.30 5.18 -23.25
CA HIS A 33 13.95 5.17 -21.83
C HIS A 33 14.91 4.34 -20.97
N ARG A 34 15.68 3.40 -21.52
CA ARG A 34 16.69 2.68 -20.71
C ARG A 34 17.90 3.53 -20.30
N LEU A 35 18.08 4.71 -20.91
CA LEU A 35 19.24 5.55 -20.68
C LEU A 35 19.15 6.18 -19.29
N LYS A 36 20.08 5.79 -18.39
CA LYS A 36 20.20 6.40 -17.07
C LYS A 36 20.42 7.91 -17.21
N GLY A 37 19.67 8.68 -16.44
CA GLY A 37 19.76 10.14 -16.51
C GLY A 37 19.00 10.76 -17.69
N LEU A 38 18.08 10.03 -18.32
CA LEU A 38 17.08 10.63 -19.20
C LEU A 38 16.13 11.51 -18.37
N MET A 39 16.55 12.74 -18.13
CA MET A 39 15.86 13.70 -17.29
C MET A 39 15.17 14.74 -18.16
N VAL A 40 14.01 15.20 -17.71
CA VAL A 40 13.30 16.30 -18.35
C VAL A 40 12.94 17.36 -17.31
N VAL A 41 12.95 18.61 -17.74
CA VAL A 41 12.41 19.73 -16.95
C VAL A 41 10.96 19.94 -17.34
N GLU A 42 10.09 19.99 -16.35
CA GLU A 42 8.66 20.29 -16.49
C GLU A 42 8.25 21.31 -15.44
N ASP A 43 7.23 22.11 -15.73
CA ASP A 43 6.61 22.94 -14.71
C ASP A 43 5.59 22.08 -13.95
N ASN A 44 5.59 22.16 -12.61
CA ASN A 44 4.60 21.50 -11.76
C ASN A 44 3.26 22.27 -11.81
N SER A 45 2.26 21.81 -11.07
CA SER A 45 0.94 22.45 -11.01
C SER A 45 0.95 23.89 -10.45
N LYS A 46 2.04 24.29 -9.81
CA LYS A 46 2.28 25.65 -9.29
C LYS A 46 3.17 26.49 -10.21
N GLY A 47 3.57 25.97 -11.37
CA GLY A 47 4.46 26.64 -12.32
C GLY A 47 5.95 26.59 -11.95
N GLU A 48 6.34 25.78 -10.96
CA GLU A 48 7.74 25.62 -10.54
C GLU A 48 8.44 24.57 -11.40
N LYS A 49 9.69 24.84 -11.78
CA LYS A 49 10.50 23.90 -12.58
C LYS A 49 10.94 22.71 -11.73
N VAL A 50 10.49 21.53 -12.12
CA VAL A 50 10.86 20.25 -11.50
C VAL A 50 11.60 19.37 -12.51
N ILE A 51 12.62 18.67 -12.03
CA ILE A 51 13.33 17.65 -12.79
C ILE A 51 12.59 16.33 -12.63
N LYS A 52 12.21 15.69 -13.73
CA LYS A 52 11.62 14.35 -13.74
C LYS A 52 12.55 13.36 -14.41
N ASP A 53 12.76 12.24 -13.74
CA ASP A 53 13.45 11.08 -14.29
C ASP A 53 12.50 10.29 -15.18
N CYS A 54 12.80 10.24 -16.48
CA CYS A 54 12.12 9.42 -17.46
C CYS A 54 12.87 8.11 -17.75
N SER A 55 13.99 7.85 -17.06
CA SER A 55 14.72 6.61 -17.24
C SER A 55 14.01 5.42 -16.59
N ILE A 56 14.08 4.29 -17.27
CA ILE A 56 13.53 3.00 -16.86
C ILE A 56 14.71 2.05 -16.71
N ASN A 57 14.81 1.45 -15.52
CA ASN A 57 15.74 0.35 -15.34
C ASN A 57 15.12 -0.91 -15.97
N ASP A 58 15.67 -1.33 -17.10
CA ASP A 58 15.24 -2.50 -17.87
C ASP A 58 15.21 -3.78 -17.03
N ALA A 59 16.24 -4.03 -16.23
CA ALA A 59 16.31 -5.18 -15.34
C ALA A 59 15.18 -5.17 -14.30
N LYS A 60 14.88 -4.03 -13.66
CA LYS A 60 13.76 -3.92 -12.73
C LYS A 60 12.42 -4.11 -13.42
N TYR A 61 12.23 -3.53 -14.61
CA TYR A 61 10.99 -3.70 -15.38
C TYR A 61 10.76 -5.16 -15.75
N LEU A 62 11.82 -5.83 -16.24
CA LEU A 62 11.83 -7.25 -16.59
C LEU A 62 11.50 -8.19 -15.44
N HIS A 63 11.75 -7.77 -14.20
CA HIS A 63 11.42 -8.57 -13.02
C HIS A 63 10.11 -8.12 -12.37
N SER A 64 9.41 -7.15 -12.96
CA SER A 64 8.15 -6.65 -12.40
C SER A 64 6.93 -7.50 -12.75
N VAL A 65 5.83 -7.26 -12.03
CA VAL A 65 4.52 -7.84 -12.35
C VAL A 65 4.01 -7.46 -13.74
N HIS A 66 4.45 -6.33 -14.29
CA HIS A 66 4.06 -5.83 -15.62
C HIS A 66 5.05 -6.16 -16.74
N ARG A 67 6.09 -6.97 -16.50
CA ARG A 67 7.15 -7.25 -17.49
C ARG A 67 6.66 -7.76 -18.86
N ASN A 68 5.48 -8.40 -18.87
CA ASN A 68 4.86 -8.98 -20.07
C ASN A 68 3.83 -8.03 -20.71
N ILE A 69 3.81 -6.75 -20.34
CA ILE A 69 2.92 -5.71 -20.89
C ILE A 69 3.78 -4.74 -21.70
N HIS A 70 3.33 -4.34 -22.88
CA HIS A 70 4.00 -3.31 -23.68
C HIS A 70 3.78 -1.93 -23.03
N CYS A 71 4.75 -1.02 -23.14
CA CYS A 71 4.62 0.34 -22.63
C CYS A 71 3.41 1.05 -23.28
N THR A 72 3.19 0.83 -24.58
CA THR A 72 2.07 1.41 -25.34
C THR A 72 0.68 0.91 -24.93
N GLU A 73 0.57 -0.23 -24.24
CA GLU A 73 -0.73 -0.71 -23.71
C GLU A 73 -1.24 0.17 -22.58
N CYS A 74 -0.35 0.75 -21.78
CA CYS A 74 -0.69 1.71 -20.72
C CYS A 74 -0.56 3.15 -21.22
N HIS A 75 0.50 3.45 -21.98
CA HIS A 75 0.77 4.72 -22.64
C HIS A 75 0.09 4.78 -24.02
N THR A 76 -1.22 4.56 -24.05
CA THR A 76 -2.03 4.44 -25.28
C THR A 76 -1.96 5.65 -26.23
N LYS A 77 -1.51 6.80 -25.72
CA LYS A 77 -1.36 8.04 -26.50
C LYS A 77 0.05 8.24 -27.10
N ALA A 78 0.99 7.31 -26.88
CA ALA A 78 2.33 7.35 -27.47
C ALA A 78 2.30 6.89 -28.93
N THR A 79 2.05 7.84 -29.84
CA THR A 79 1.82 7.57 -31.28
C THR A 79 2.95 8.01 -32.20
N SER A 80 3.98 8.70 -31.70
CA SER A 80 5.10 9.22 -32.49
C SER A 80 6.35 9.39 -31.64
N TYR A 81 7.54 9.39 -32.24
CA TYR A 81 8.80 9.65 -31.55
C TYR A 81 9.58 10.78 -32.24
N PRO A 82 10.09 11.79 -31.51
CA PRO A 82 9.86 12.08 -30.08
C PRO A 82 8.38 12.36 -29.77
N HIS A 83 7.82 11.74 -28.72
CA HIS A 83 6.41 11.93 -28.35
C HIS A 83 6.18 13.18 -27.49
N ASN A 84 4.96 13.71 -27.57
CA ASN A 84 4.49 14.76 -26.67
C ASN A 84 4.32 14.23 -25.22
N ARG A 85 5.23 14.63 -24.33
CA ARG A 85 5.26 14.22 -22.92
C ARG A 85 4.01 14.61 -22.14
N ALA A 86 3.42 15.77 -22.43
CA ALA A 86 2.21 16.23 -21.75
C ALA A 86 1.02 15.28 -21.99
N VAL A 87 1.03 14.61 -23.14
CA VAL A 87 -0.02 13.68 -23.56
C VAL A 87 0.30 12.26 -23.08
N VAL A 88 1.55 11.80 -23.23
CA VAL A 88 1.97 10.42 -22.94
C VAL A 88 2.08 10.13 -21.44
N ARG A 89 2.32 11.14 -20.58
CA ARG A 89 2.48 10.94 -19.13
C ARG A 89 1.29 10.27 -18.44
N GLU A 90 0.10 10.43 -18.98
CA GLU A 90 -1.11 9.81 -18.43
C GLU A 90 -1.21 8.35 -18.87
N VAL A 91 -1.16 7.45 -17.90
CA VAL A 91 -1.41 6.02 -18.13
C VAL A 91 -2.88 5.70 -17.91
N ASN A 92 -3.43 4.79 -18.71
CA ASN A 92 -4.77 4.27 -18.51
C ASN A 92 -4.73 2.87 -17.89
N CYS A 93 -4.77 2.77 -16.56
CA CYS A 93 -4.78 1.47 -15.86
C CYS A 93 -6.05 0.64 -16.14
N ALA A 94 -7.13 1.28 -16.59
CA ALA A 94 -8.38 0.64 -16.97
C ALA A 94 -8.41 0.17 -18.44
N ALA A 95 -7.35 0.43 -19.21
CA ALA A 95 -7.22 -0.12 -20.55
C ALA A 95 -7.29 -1.65 -20.52
N LYS A 96 -7.76 -2.24 -21.63
CA LYS A 96 -7.73 -3.70 -21.80
C LYS A 96 -6.31 -4.09 -22.19
N CYS A 97 -5.68 -4.94 -21.38
CA CYS A 97 -4.36 -5.48 -21.66
C CYS A 97 -4.47 -6.80 -22.42
N HIS A 98 -3.44 -7.16 -23.19
CA HIS A 98 -3.42 -8.39 -24.00
C HIS A 98 -3.33 -9.69 -23.20
N VAL A 99 -3.20 -9.63 -21.88
CA VAL A 99 -3.24 -10.81 -21.02
C VAL A 99 -4.65 -11.36 -21.05
N ILE A 100 -4.87 -12.36 -21.91
CA ILE A 100 -6.11 -13.12 -21.97
C ILE A 100 -6.19 -13.94 -20.70
N ASP A 101 -7.19 -13.64 -19.87
CA ASP A 101 -7.53 -14.46 -18.72
C ASP A 101 -7.91 -15.86 -19.21
N PRO A 102 -7.16 -16.91 -18.84
CA PRO A 102 -7.43 -18.27 -19.29
C PRO A 102 -8.81 -18.79 -18.89
N ALA A 103 -9.37 -18.29 -17.77
CA ALA A 103 -10.67 -18.71 -17.26
C ALA A 103 -11.82 -18.03 -18.02
N THR A 104 -11.71 -16.71 -18.25
CA THR A 104 -12.79 -15.95 -18.90
C THR A 104 -12.63 -15.83 -20.42
N LYS A 105 -11.46 -16.19 -20.96
CA LYS A 105 -11.05 -15.99 -22.36
C LYS A 105 -11.19 -14.54 -22.83
N ARG A 106 -11.15 -13.58 -21.89
CA ARG A 106 -11.29 -12.15 -22.15
C ARG A 106 -9.99 -11.43 -21.79
N PRO A 107 -9.66 -10.33 -22.49
CA PRO A 107 -8.58 -9.44 -22.08
C PRO A 107 -8.80 -8.92 -20.66
N PHE A 108 -7.77 -9.01 -19.82
CA PHE A 108 -7.78 -8.45 -18.46
C PHE A 108 -7.84 -6.91 -18.49
N SER A 109 -8.52 -6.31 -17.51
CA SER A 109 -8.59 -4.86 -17.34
C SER A 109 -8.89 -4.53 -15.88
N HIS A 110 -8.32 -3.43 -15.36
CA HIS A 110 -8.70 -2.90 -14.06
C HIS A 110 -9.97 -2.04 -14.08
N ALA A 111 -10.77 -2.02 -15.15
CA ALA A 111 -11.94 -1.15 -15.27
C ALA A 111 -12.93 -1.25 -14.11
N ALA A 112 -13.17 -2.47 -13.58
CA ALA A 112 -14.04 -2.66 -12.42
C ALA A 112 -13.46 -1.98 -11.16
N VAL A 113 -12.16 -2.15 -10.92
CA VAL A 113 -11.45 -1.55 -9.79
C VAL A 113 -11.38 -0.03 -9.94
N TYR A 114 -11.13 0.47 -11.14
CA TYR A 114 -11.11 1.89 -11.46
C TYR A 114 -12.46 2.55 -11.13
N LYS A 115 -13.57 1.89 -11.50
CA LYS A 115 -14.92 2.36 -11.17
C LYS A 115 -15.12 2.44 -9.66
N THR A 116 -14.71 1.43 -8.89
CA THR A 116 -14.82 1.47 -7.43
C THR A 116 -13.99 2.61 -6.83
N TRP A 117 -12.76 2.81 -7.32
CA TRP A 117 -11.93 3.94 -6.89
C TRP A 117 -12.57 5.28 -7.23
N GLU A 118 -13.15 5.45 -8.42
CA GLU A 118 -13.83 6.69 -8.84
C GLU A 118 -15.02 7.03 -7.92
N GLU A 119 -15.72 6.01 -7.40
CA GLU A 119 -16.79 6.16 -6.41
C GLU A 119 -16.30 6.38 -4.97
N SER A 120 -15.04 6.09 -4.68
CA SER A 120 -14.43 6.27 -3.35
C SER A 120 -14.20 7.74 -3.01
N VAL A 121 -13.91 8.04 -1.74
CA VAL A 121 -13.55 9.39 -1.29
C VAL A 121 -12.28 9.92 -1.98
N HIS A 122 -11.38 9.03 -2.39
CA HIS A 122 -10.15 9.42 -3.09
C HIS A 122 -10.35 9.69 -4.58
N GLY A 123 -11.34 9.06 -5.23
CA GLY A 123 -11.58 9.24 -6.67
C GLY A 123 -12.55 10.37 -7.00
N LYS A 124 -13.58 10.58 -6.18
CA LYS A 124 -14.70 11.49 -6.48
C LYS A 124 -14.27 12.93 -6.78
N ASN A 125 -13.28 13.44 -6.04
CA ASN A 125 -12.77 14.81 -6.20
C ASN A 125 -11.37 14.87 -6.85
N TYR A 126 -10.83 13.72 -7.30
CA TYR A 126 -9.50 13.65 -7.92
C TYR A 126 -9.33 14.61 -9.10
N LYS A 127 -10.33 14.67 -10.00
CA LYS A 127 -10.28 15.56 -11.18
C LYS A 127 -10.26 17.06 -10.82
N LYS A 128 -10.77 17.43 -9.64
CA LYS A 128 -10.79 18.83 -9.16
C LYS A 128 -9.46 19.24 -8.53
N ALA A 129 -8.81 18.32 -7.81
CA ALA A 129 -7.56 18.57 -7.10
C ALA A 129 -6.61 17.35 -7.19
N PRO A 130 -6.02 17.09 -8.36
CA PRO A 130 -5.22 15.89 -8.61
C PRO A 130 -3.92 15.82 -7.79
N ASP A 131 -3.44 16.95 -7.28
CA ASP A 131 -2.26 17.01 -6.40
C ASP A 131 -2.58 16.69 -4.94
N LEU A 132 -3.87 16.67 -4.58
CA LEU A 132 -4.34 16.49 -3.22
C LEU A 132 -4.87 15.08 -2.97
N TYR A 133 -5.53 14.50 -3.96
CA TYR A 133 -6.11 13.17 -3.88
C TYR A 133 -5.17 12.12 -4.51
N PRO A 134 -4.96 10.97 -3.86
CA PRO A 134 -4.04 9.96 -4.36
C PRO A 134 -4.58 9.27 -5.61
N ASN A 135 -3.69 9.00 -6.57
CA ASN A 135 -3.99 8.20 -7.75
C ASN A 135 -3.50 6.75 -7.60
N CYS A 136 -3.73 5.92 -8.63
CA CYS A 136 -3.32 4.52 -8.61
C CYS A 136 -1.81 4.33 -8.40
N GLN A 137 -0.96 5.21 -8.94
CA GLN A 137 0.50 5.12 -8.86
C GLN A 137 1.05 5.49 -7.48
N TYR A 138 0.29 6.25 -6.69
CA TYR A 138 0.67 6.58 -5.32
C TYR A 138 0.59 5.34 -4.42
N CYS A 139 -0.53 4.61 -4.54
CA CYS A 139 -0.75 3.40 -3.75
C CYS A 139 -0.04 2.17 -4.35
N HIS A 140 -0.02 2.01 -5.68
CA HIS A 140 0.63 0.87 -6.34
C HIS A 140 2.02 1.23 -6.84
N THR A 141 2.99 0.41 -6.45
CA THR A 141 4.33 0.44 -7.05
C THR A 141 4.48 -0.69 -8.06
N ASN A 142 5.35 -0.51 -9.06
CA ASN A 142 5.69 -1.58 -9.99
C ASN A 142 6.59 -2.61 -9.30
N ARG A 143 5.98 -3.50 -8.52
CA ARG A 143 6.69 -4.46 -7.69
C ARG A 143 7.39 -5.52 -8.51
N LEU A 144 8.53 -5.95 -7.98
CA LEU A 144 9.25 -7.10 -8.48
C LEU A 144 8.49 -8.37 -8.11
N LEU A 145 8.58 -9.37 -8.98
CA LEU A 145 8.13 -10.71 -8.66
C LEU A 145 8.94 -11.31 -7.53
N VAL A 146 8.25 -12.19 -6.82
CA VAL A 146 8.87 -13.05 -5.81
C VAL A 146 9.56 -14.21 -6.52
N ASP A 147 10.79 -14.50 -6.12
CA ASP A 147 11.50 -15.71 -6.53
C ASP A 147 10.96 -16.92 -5.75
N ILE A 148 9.99 -17.60 -6.34
CA ILE A 148 9.24 -18.70 -5.71
C ILE A 148 10.14 -19.86 -5.27
N LYS A 149 11.31 -20.05 -5.89
CA LYS A 149 12.24 -21.13 -5.56
C LYS A 149 12.98 -20.91 -4.24
N LYS A 150 12.95 -19.69 -3.70
CA LYS A 150 13.53 -19.38 -2.38
C LYS A 150 12.60 -19.76 -1.22
N PHE A 151 11.36 -20.15 -1.50
CA PHE A 151 10.36 -20.47 -0.49
C PHE A 151 9.99 -21.94 -0.62
N GLU A 152 10.44 -22.77 0.32
CA GLU A 152 10.15 -24.21 0.36
C GLU A 152 8.63 -24.49 0.26
N THR A 153 7.81 -23.65 0.89
CA THR A 153 6.34 -23.72 0.86
C THR A 153 5.74 -23.54 -0.54
N LEU A 154 6.37 -22.71 -1.36
CA LEU A 154 5.93 -22.47 -2.73
C LEU A 154 6.55 -23.49 -3.70
N GLU A 155 7.78 -23.92 -3.48
CA GLU A 155 8.47 -24.92 -4.30
C GLU A 155 7.70 -26.26 -4.32
N GLY A 156 7.33 -26.80 -3.16
CA GLY A 156 6.53 -28.04 -3.10
C GLY A 156 5.10 -27.87 -3.65
N SER A 157 4.56 -26.66 -3.63
CA SER A 157 3.27 -26.35 -4.28
C SER A 157 3.40 -26.27 -5.79
N PHE A 158 4.52 -25.75 -6.28
CA PHE A 158 4.84 -25.60 -7.69
C PHE A 158 5.00 -26.95 -8.41
N ASP A 159 5.64 -27.94 -7.78
CA ASP A 159 5.78 -29.29 -8.34
C ASP A 159 4.42 -29.97 -8.58
N ARG A 160 3.45 -29.72 -7.69
CA ARG A 160 2.08 -30.26 -7.83
C ARG A 160 1.33 -29.62 -8.99
N CYS A 161 1.55 -28.34 -9.27
CA CYS A 161 0.93 -27.68 -10.43
C CYS A 161 1.39 -28.31 -11.75
N TYR A 162 2.64 -28.74 -11.86
CA TYR A 162 3.20 -29.35 -13.08
C TYR A 162 2.58 -30.72 -13.42
N LEU A 163 1.97 -31.41 -12.45
CA LEU A 163 1.26 -32.66 -12.71
C LEU A 163 0.11 -32.50 -13.71
N CYS A 164 -0.50 -31.31 -13.78
CA CYS A 164 -1.58 -30.97 -14.71
C CYS A 164 -1.20 -29.89 -15.72
N HIS A 165 -0.33 -28.94 -15.36
CA HIS A 165 0.09 -27.84 -16.22
C HIS A 165 1.44 -28.15 -16.89
N ASN A 166 1.40 -28.65 -18.12
CA ASN A 166 2.57 -29.11 -18.88
C ASN A 166 3.63 -28.03 -19.19
N ASN A 167 3.34 -26.74 -18.95
CA ASN A 167 4.29 -25.65 -19.12
C ASN A 167 4.81 -25.16 -17.76
N LYS A 168 6.04 -25.55 -17.41
CA LYS A 168 6.71 -25.17 -16.16
C LYS A 168 6.94 -23.66 -16.05
N GLU A 169 7.40 -23.03 -17.13
CA GLU A 169 7.71 -21.60 -17.16
C GLU A 169 6.45 -20.77 -16.93
N TRP A 170 5.36 -21.09 -17.65
CA TRP A 170 4.08 -20.43 -17.47
C TRP A 170 3.53 -20.60 -16.06
N SER A 171 3.61 -21.81 -15.50
CA SER A 171 3.13 -22.07 -14.13
C SER A 171 3.94 -21.29 -13.10
N ALA A 172 5.26 -21.19 -13.28
CA ALA A 172 6.16 -20.47 -12.36
C ALA A 172 5.88 -18.97 -12.41
N ASP A 173 5.72 -18.45 -13.62
CA ASP A 173 5.37 -17.06 -13.92
C ASP A 173 4.05 -16.66 -13.24
N ARG A 174 3.02 -17.51 -13.31
CA ARG A 174 1.72 -17.25 -12.66
C ARG A 174 1.78 -17.38 -11.15
N LEU A 175 2.47 -18.40 -10.63
CA LEU A 175 2.63 -18.55 -9.18
C LEU A 175 3.42 -17.38 -8.60
N ALA A 176 4.49 -16.94 -9.24
CA ALA A 176 5.25 -15.76 -8.82
C ALA A 176 4.40 -14.48 -8.86
N HIS A 177 3.57 -14.32 -9.89
CA HIS A 177 2.63 -13.20 -9.98
C HIS A 177 1.64 -13.19 -8.80
N VAL A 178 0.99 -14.31 -8.51
CA VAL A 178 0.05 -14.42 -7.37
C VAL A 178 0.78 -14.29 -6.02
N ALA A 179 1.92 -14.95 -5.86
CA ALA A 179 2.75 -14.92 -4.67
C ALA A 179 3.17 -13.49 -4.30
N SER A 180 3.42 -12.62 -5.29
CA SER A 180 3.73 -11.19 -5.07
C SER A 180 2.60 -10.36 -4.43
N ARG A 181 1.42 -10.96 -4.23
CA ARG A 181 0.21 -10.32 -3.71
C ARG A 181 -0.34 -10.98 -2.46
N MET A 182 0.31 -12.02 -1.94
CA MET A 182 -0.13 -12.77 -0.77
C MET A 182 1.01 -12.96 0.24
N ASP A 183 0.64 -13.21 1.48
CA ASP A 183 1.61 -13.53 2.51
C ASP A 183 2.09 -14.97 2.33
N ILE A 184 3.40 -15.19 2.41
CA ILE A 184 4.00 -16.50 2.21
C ILE A 184 4.39 -17.08 3.57
N PRO A 185 3.85 -18.25 3.99
CA PRO A 185 4.28 -18.88 5.22
C PRO A 185 5.74 -19.33 5.09
N GLU A 186 6.57 -18.95 6.06
CA GLU A 186 7.90 -19.50 6.25
C GLU A 186 7.79 -20.71 7.19
N ILE A 187 8.04 -21.91 6.68
CA ILE A 187 8.02 -23.14 7.47
C ILE A 187 9.45 -23.46 7.92
N LYS A 188 9.61 -23.74 9.22
CA LYS A 188 10.84 -24.26 9.81
C LYS A 188 10.50 -25.48 10.66
N ASN A 189 11.16 -26.61 10.39
CA ASN A 189 10.93 -27.89 11.10
C ASN A 189 9.45 -28.35 11.12
N GLY A 190 8.70 -28.09 10.05
CA GLY A 190 7.28 -28.48 9.95
C GLY A 190 6.28 -27.54 10.62
N TYR A 191 6.72 -26.43 11.21
CA TYR A 191 5.87 -25.41 11.81
C TYR A 191 5.96 -24.09 11.05
N VAL A 192 4.85 -23.36 10.96
CA VAL A 192 4.86 -21.98 10.43
C VAL A 192 5.54 -21.08 11.46
N PHE A 193 6.74 -20.61 11.12
CA PHE A 193 7.54 -19.76 11.98
C PHE A 193 7.08 -18.31 11.92
N GLN A 194 6.84 -17.80 10.71
CA GLN A 194 6.31 -16.46 10.46
C GLN A 194 5.69 -16.39 9.05
N PHE A 195 5.07 -15.27 8.73
CA PHE A 195 4.60 -14.97 7.37
C PHE A 195 5.48 -13.90 6.74
N ILE A 196 6.07 -14.21 5.58
CA ILE A 196 6.85 -13.26 4.79
C ILE A 196 5.88 -12.40 3.97
N LYS A 197 5.90 -11.11 4.25
CA LYS A 197 5.10 -10.11 3.53
C LYS A 197 5.71 -9.83 2.17
N THR A 198 4.97 -10.15 1.11
CA THR A 198 5.29 -9.75 -0.27
C THR A 198 4.65 -8.41 -0.63
N ARG A 199 3.79 -7.91 0.27
CA ARG A 199 3.17 -6.59 0.23
C ARG A 199 3.66 -5.70 1.36
N ARG A 200 3.16 -4.45 1.36
CA ARG A 200 3.41 -3.53 2.47
C ARG A 200 2.93 -4.20 3.76
N ASP A 201 3.80 -4.22 4.77
CA ASP A 201 3.38 -4.60 6.13
C ASP A 201 2.42 -3.54 6.70
N GLY A 202 1.74 -3.85 7.81
CA GLY A 202 0.72 -2.95 8.36
C GLY A 202 1.29 -1.58 8.75
N TRP A 203 2.52 -1.51 9.25
CA TRP A 203 3.16 -0.22 9.54
C TRP A 203 3.45 0.57 8.26
N GLN A 204 3.89 -0.08 7.18
CA GLN A 204 4.06 0.59 5.88
C GLN A 204 2.73 1.10 5.29
N ILE A 205 1.60 0.48 5.65
CA ILE A 205 0.28 1.01 5.30
C ILE A 205 -0.03 2.27 6.12
N VAL A 206 0.25 2.26 7.42
CA VAL A 206 0.12 3.44 8.28
C VAL A 206 0.96 4.60 7.74
N GLU A 207 2.24 4.39 7.44
CA GLU A 207 3.13 5.39 6.85
C GLU A 207 2.59 5.93 5.51
N LEU A 208 2.06 5.06 4.66
CA LEU A 208 1.46 5.46 3.38
C LEU A 208 0.26 6.38 3.60
N CYS A 209 -0.64 6.05 4.54
CA CYS A 209 -1.80 6.86 4.83
C CYS A 209 -1.41 8.18 5.52
N ALA A 210 -0.50 8.13 6.50
CA ALA A 210 0.00 9.28 7.24
C ALA A 210 0.65 10.33 6.33
N SER A 211 1.36 9.92 5.27
CA SER A 211 2.00 10.82 4.31
C SER A 211 1.09 11.91 3.70
N CYS A 212 -0.22 11.71 3.73
CA CYS A 212 -1.22 12.71 3.36
C CYS A 212 -2.17 13.05 4.52
N HIS A 213 -2.61 12.07 5.31
CA HIS A 213 -3.59 12.29 6.38
C HIS A 213 -3.01 12.97 7.64
N GLU A 214 -1.69 12.99 7.81
CA GLU A 214 -0.99 13.72 8.87
C GLU A 214 -0.56 15.13 8.41
N ASP A 215 -0.52 15.35 7.09
CA ASP A 215 -0.19 16.66 6.50
C ASP A 215 -1.38 17.62 6.70
N LYS A 216 -1.32 18.39 7.79
CA LYS A 216 -2.36 19.36 8.16
C LYS A 216 -2.72 20.31 7.02
N LYS A 217 -1.75 20.75 6.22
CA LYS A 217 -2.01 21.69 5.12
C LYS A 217 -2.84 21.02 4.03
N LYS A 218 -2.45 19.83 3.58
CA LYS A 218 -3.23 19.05 2.62
C LYS A 218 -4.62 18.76 3.16
N MET A 219 -4.72 18.26 4.39
CA MET A 219 -6.02 17.90 4.96
C MET A 219 -6.94 19.12 5.14
N GLU A 220 -6.41 20.30 5.48
CA GLU A 220 -7.20 21.53 5.50
C GLU A 220 -7.71 21.96 4.12
N GLU A 221 -6.91 21.79 3.07
CA GLU A 221 -7.33 22.02 1.69
C GLU A 221 -8.42 21.03 1.28
N ALA A 222 -8.28 19.75 1.65
CA ALA A 222 -9.24 18.69 1.33
C ALA A 222 -10.58 18.94 2.03
N ILE A 223 -10.53 19.31 3.32
CA ILE A 223 -11.69 19.66 4.14
C ILE A 223 -12.51 20.80 3.50
N LYS A 224 -11.84 21.80 2.90
CA LYS A 224 -12.51 22.89 2.18
C LYS A 224 -13.21 22.38 0.91
N ILE A 225 -12.56 21.49 0.15
CA ILE A 225 -13.12 20.90 -1.07
C ILE A 225 -14.32 19.99 -0.76
N GLU A 226 -14.24 19.22 0.32
CA GLU A 226 -15.32 18.36 0.81
C GLU A 226 -16.47 19.13 1.47
N GLY A 227 -16.34 20.46 1.67
CA GLY A 227 -17.39 21.29 2.27
C GLY A 227 -17.64 21.00 3.76
N ILE A 228 -16.61 20.56 4.49
CA ILE A 228 -16.74 20.20 5.90
C ILE A 228 -16.57 21.45 6.76
N HIS A 229 -17.67 21.93 7.34
CA HIS A 229 -17.71 23.15 8.17
C HIS A 229 -17.78 22.90 9.68
N ASN A 230 -18.15 21.69 10.11
CA ASN A 230 -18.25 21.36 11.52
C ASN A 230 -16.85 21.36 12.16
N LYS A 231 -16.64 22.25 13.15
CA LYS A 231 -15.33 22.42 13.82
C LYS A 231 -14.81 21.15 14.50
N TYR A 232 -15.71 20.36 15.10
CA TYR A 232 -15.34 19.13 15.80
C TYR A 232 -14.94 18.04 14.80
N LEU A 233 -15.69 17.90 13.71
CA LEU A 233 -15.35 16.98 12.64
C LEU A 233 -14.03 17.38 11.94
N LYS A 234 -13.81 18.68 11.73
CA LYS A 234 -12.53 19.20 11.21
C LYS A 234 -11.36 18.76 12.11
N GLN A 235 -11.50 18.97 13.43
CA GLN A 235 -10.47 18.57 14.38
C GLN A 235 -10.19 17.06 14.33
N ARG A 236 -11.24 16.23 14.34
CA ARG A 236 -11.09 14.76 14.21
C ARG A 236 -10.35 14.33 12.95
N ILE A 237 -10.60 14.99 11.82
CA ILE A 237 -9.91 14.67 10.56
C ILE A 237 -8.43 15.03 10.63
N LEU A 238 -8.09 16.17 11.24
CA LEU A 238 -6.71 16.65 11.35
C LEU A 238 -5.87 15.86 12.35
N GLU A 239 -6.50 15.29 13.38
CA GLU A 239 -5.83 14.53 14.43
C GLU A 239 -5.97 13.01 14.24
N ALA A 240 -6.63 12.57 13.16
CA ALA A 240 -6.98 11.16 12.95
C ALA A 240 -5.77 10.20 13.02
N VAL A 241 -4.65 10.57 12.38
CA VAL A 241 -3.43 9.75 12.35
C VAL A 241 -2.77 9.72 13.73
N GLU A 242 -2.48 10.90 14.30
CA GLU A 242 -1.89 11.04 15.63
C GLU A 242 -2.69 10.24 16.68
N SER A 243 -4.00 10.30 16.57
CA SER A 243 -4.90 9.61 17.46
C SER A 243 -4.89 8.09 17.26
N TYR A 244 -4.89 7.62 16.01
CA TYR A 244 -4.73 6.20 15.70
C TYR A 244 -3.39 5.66 16.24
N GLU A 245 -2.32 6.45 16.17
CA GLU A 245 -0.99 6.05 16.61
C GLU A 245 -0.91 5.73 18.11
N LYS A 246 -1.79 6.33 18.92
CA LYS A 246 -1.90 6.08 20.36
C LYS A 246 -2.58 4.74 20.68
N THR A 247 -3.27 4.13 19.72
CA THR A 247 -4.04 2.88 19.91
C THR A 247 -3.14 1.64 20.06
N MET A 248 -3.71 0.57 20.60
CA MET A 248 -3.03 -0.72 20.66
C MET A 248 -2.79 -1.32 19.27
N HIS A 249 -3.67 -1.05 18.29
CA HIS A 249 -3.47 -1.51 16.91
C HIS A 249 -2.18 -0.95 16.32
N SER A 250 -1.99 0.38 16.39
CA SER A 250 -0.77 1.02 15.91
C SER A 250 0.47 0.53 16.64
N LYS A 251 0.42 0.50 17.99
CA LYS A 251 1.55 0.04 18.81
C LYS A 251 1.97 -1.38 18.47
N MET A 252 1.03 -2.28 18.23
CA MET A 252 1.34 -3.65 17.82
C MET A 252 2.03 -3.69 16.45
N LEU A 253 1.52 -2.94 15.46
CA LEU A 253 2.15 -2.85 14.14
C LEU A 253 3.56 -2.26 14.19
N TYR A 254 3.78 -1.27 15.06
CA TYR A 254 5.09 -0.64 15.25
C TYR A 254 6.09 -1.56 15.95
N LEU A 255 5.67 -2.22 17.02
CA LEU A 255 6.54 -3.05 17.85
C LEU A 255 6.88 -4.40 17.20
N ASP A 256 5.94 -4.97 16.44
CA ASP A 256 6.15 -6.21 15.70
C ASP A 256 5.60 -6.10 14.27
N ARG A 257 6.48 -5.71 13.35
CA ARG A 257 6.16 -5.58 11.92
C ARG A 257 5.84 -6.90 11.23
N SER A 258 6.09 -8.03 11.88
CA SER A 258 5.74 -9.36 11.36
C SER A 258 4.34 -9.81 11.80
N ASP A 259 3.78 -9.19 12.85
CA ASP A 259 2.43 -9.47 13.30
C ASP A 259 1.41 -8.87 12.32
N THR A 260 0.46 -9.70 11.93
CA THR A 260 -0.54 -9.40 10.90
C THR A 260 -1.95 -9.31 11.47
N ARG A 261 -2.08 -9.51 12.79
CA ARG A 261 -3.36 -9.57 13.49
C ARG A 261 -3.85 -8.18 13.88
N ALA A 262 -2.93 -7.24 14.09
CA ALA A 262 -3.27 -5.86 14.42
C ALA A 262 -3.81 -5.12 13.19
N ALA A 263 -4.89 -4.36 13.38
CA ALA A 263 -5.58 -3.69 12.29
C ALA A 263 -4.83 -2.43 11.81
N ASP A 264 -4.54 -2.36 10.52
CA ASP A 264 -4.08 -1.13 9.86
C ASP A 264 -5.26 -0.26 9.36
N CYS A 265 -4.95 0.85 8.69
CA CYS A 265 -5.97 1.76 8.17
C CYS A 265 -6.95 1.07 7.21
N LEU A 266 -6.48 0.15 6.37
CA LEU A 266 -7.30 -0.54 5.37
C LEU A 266 -8.23 -1.56 6.01
N ASP A 267 -7.78 -2.25 7.07
CA ASP A 267 -8.60 -3.23 7.78
C ASP A 267 -9.91 -2.65 8.32
N CYS A 268 -9.92 -1.33 8.61
CA CYS A 268 -11.13 -0.60 8.97
C CYS A 268 -11.77 0.13 7.79
N HIS A 269 -11.01 0.84 6.95
CA HIS A 269 -11.56 1.76 5.94
C HIS A 269 -11.96 1.12 4.60
N THR A 270 -11.60 -0.14 4.34
CA THR A 270 -12.01 -0.89 3.13
C THR A 270 -13.00 -1.99 3.48
N ASN A 271 -13.72 -2.58 2.51
CA ASN A 271 -14.58 -3.73 2.80
C ASN A 271 -13.82 -5.06 2.83
N LYS A 272 -14.47 -6.08 3.44
CA LYS A 272 -13.88 -7.40 3.74
C LYS A 272 -13.45 -8.20 2.50
N ASP A 273 -13.98 -7.86 1.31
CA ASP A 273 -13.78 -8.64 0.08
C ASP A 273 -12.43 -8.37 -0.62
N GLY A 274 -11.44 -7.82 0.11
CA GLY A 274 -10.08 -7.61 -0.38
C GLY A 274 -9.95 -6.49 -1.42
N ASN A 275 -10.99 -5.69 -1.63
CA ASN A 275 -10.92 -4.53 -2.50
C ASN A 275 -10.42 -3.30 -1.73
N PHE A 276 -9.12 -3.02 -1.77
CA PHE A 276 -8.56 -1.86 -1.09
C PHE A 276 -8.89 -0.49 -1.73
N HIS A 277 -9.78 -0.46 -2.74
CA HIS A 277 -10.12 0.74 -3.50
C HIS A 277 -11.50 1.28 -3.15
N ASP A 278 -12.20 0.68 -2.19
CA ASP A 278 -13.58 0.97 -1.83
C ASP A 278 -13.71 1.80 -0.55
N ILE A 279 -12.76 2.73 -0.35
CA ILE A 279 -12.74 3.64 0.79
C ILE A 279 -13.89 4.65 0.63
N PHE A 280 -15.05 4.30 1.17
CA PHE A 280 -16.26 5.12 1.10
C PHE A 280 -16.41 6.03 2.32
N HIS A 281 -17.12 7.14 2.12
CA HIS A 281 -17.43 8.09 3.18
C HIS A 281 -18.19 7.40 4.32
N LYS A 282 -17.99 7.82 5.58
CA LYS A 282 -18.59 7.18 6.76
C LYS A 282 -20.13 7.08 6.71
N ASP A 283 -20.77 8.02 6.01
CA ASP A 283 -22.23 8.08 5.89
C ASP A 283 -22.77 7.21 4.72
N ASP A 284 -21.89 6.71 3.84
CA ASP A 284 -22.27 5.76 2.80
C ASP A 284 -22.61 4.40 3.44
N PRO A 285 -23.78 3.80 3.17
CA PRO A 285 -24.16 2.51 3.74
C PRO A 285 -23.26 1.35 3.31
N ARG A 286 -22.47 1.52 2.24
CA ARG A 286 -21.44 0.55 1.78
C ARG A 286 -20.11 0.69 2.52
N SER A 287 -19.93 1.76 3.29
CA SER A 287 -18.69 1.99 4.04
C SER A 287 -18.59 1.01 5.21
N SER A 288 -17.44 0.37 5.34
CA SER A 288 -17.10 -0.50 6.46
C SER A 288 -17.16 0.21 7.81
N ILE A 289 -16.86 1.50 7.83
CA ILE A 289 -16.90 2.35 9.02
C ILE A 289 -18.25 3.05 9.23
N ASN A 290 -19.26 2.72 8.42
CA ASN A 290 -20.60 3.21 8.67
C ASN A 290 -21.07 2.70 10.05
N PRO A 291 -21.78 3.50 10.87
CA PRO A 291 -22.29 3.05 12.16
C PRO A 291 -23.11 1.75 12.10
N ARG A 292 -23.77 1.48 10.96
CA ARG A 292 -24.51 0.21 10.77
C ARG A 292 -23.61 -1.01 10.54
N ASN A 293 -22.36 -0.79 10.12
CA ASN A 293 -21.41 -1.81 9.69
C ASN A 293 -20.23 -1.98 10.65
N ILE A 294 -20.01 -1.03 11.57
CA ILE A 294 -18.79 -0.94 12.38
C ILE A 294 -18.61 -2.15 13.31
N GLU A 295 -19.69 -2.72 13.84
CA GLU A 295 -19.65 -3.94 14.65
C GLU A 295 -19.10 -5.13 13.86
N GLN A 296 -19.55 -5.28 12.60
CA GLN A 296 -19.05 -6.32 11.71
C GLN A 296 -17.60 -6.04 11.31
N THR A 297 -17.21 -4.78 11.19
CA THR A 297 -15.83 -4.37 10.90
C THR A 297 -14.88 -4.74 12.04
N CYS A 298 -15.21 -4.42 13.30
CA CYS A 298 -14.42 -4.84 14.46
C CYS A 298 -14.31 -6.38 14.55
N GLY A 299 -15.40 -7.09 14.24
CA GLY A 299 -15.43 -8.55 14.26
C GLY A 299 -14.95 -9.26 13.00
N ARG A 300 -14.26 -8.57 12.08
CA ARG A 300 -13.74 -9.21 10.85
C ARG A 300 -12.75 -10.33 11.15
N SER A 301 -11.87 -10.08 12.11
CA SER A 301 -10.93 -11.06 12.63
C SER A 301 -11.63 -11.97 13.63
N THR A 302 -11.57 -13.27 13.38
CA THR A 302 -12.06 -14.30 14.31
C THR A 302 -11.19 -14.41 15.57
N GLU A 303 -10.00 -13.81 15.57
CA GLU A 303 -9.01 -13.92 16.64
C GLU A 303 -9.03 -12.74 17.62
N CYS A 304 -9.50 -11.57 17.19
CA CYS A 304 -9.40 -10.33 17.98
C CYS A 304 -10.72 -9.95 18.66
N HIS A 305 -11.75 -9.60 17.88
CA HIS A 305 -13.05 -9.18 18.42
C HIS A 305 -14.24 -9.99 17.84
N PRO A 306 -14.19 -11.34 17.85
CA PRO A 306 -15.25 -12.18 17.28
C PRO A 306 -16.61 -12.01 17.97
N LEU A 307 -16.60 -11.48 19.19
CA LEU A 307 -17.79 -11.28 20.01
C LEU A 307 -18.57 -10.01 19.67
N ALA A 308 -17.94 -9.02 19.03
CA ALA A 308 -18.58 -7.75 18.68
C ALA A 308 -19.84 -7.94 17.82
N PRO A 309 -19.78 -8.64 16.67
CA PRO A 309 -20.98 -8.91 15.87
C PRO A 309 -21.90 -9.94 16.51
N LYS A 310 -21.35 -10.91 17.27
CA LYS A 310 -22.12 -12.00 17.90
C LYS A 310 -23.09 -11.47 18.97
N TYR A 311 -22.68 -10.48 19.75
CA TYR A 311 -23.46 -9.92 20.85
C TYR A 311 -23.98 -8.51 20.59
N HIS A 312 -23.92 -8.02 19.34
CA HIS A 312 -24.37 -6.68 18.97
C HIS A 312 -23.81 -5.59 19.90
N MET A 313 -22.48 -5.61 20.08
CA MET A 313 -21.77 -4.69 20.96
C MET A 313 -21.62 -3.28 20.34
N LYS A 314 -22.73 -2.61 20.00
CA LYS A 314 -22.74 -1.27 19.38
C LYS A 314 -21.99 -0.25 20.20
N ASN A 315 -22.21 -0.25 21.52
CA ASN A 315 -21.54 0.68 22.41
C ASN A 315 -20.02 0.50 22.39
N PHE A 316 -19.51 -0.71 22.16
CA PHE A 316 -18.08 -0.97 21.98
C PHE A 316 -17.62 -0.48 20.60
N ALA A 317 -18.35 -0.81 19.53
CA ALA A 317 -17.92 -0.53 18.17
C ALA A 317 -18.07 0.94 17.74
N GLU A 318 -19.06 1.65 18.29
CA GLU A 318 -19.28 3.09 18.08
C GLU A 318 -18.49 3.94 19.09
N THR A 319 -17.72 3.31 19.99
CA THR A 319 -16.76 4.06 20.78
C THR A 319 -15.79 4.75 19.83
N LYS A 320 -15.57 6.06 20.01
CA LYS A 320 -14.61 6.84 19.21
C LYS A 320 -13.14 6.45 19.52
N TRP A 321 -12.87 5.26 20.05
CA TRP A 321 -11.59 4.83 20.63
C TRP A 321 -10.61 4.24 19.61
N VAL A 322 -10.90 4.35 18.31
CA VAL A 322 -9.92 4.10 17.24
C VAL A 322 -9.22 5.40 16.80
N HIS A 323 -9.90 6.54 16.99
CA HIS A 323 -9.32 7.88 16.98
C HIS A 323 -9.57 8.49 18.37
N VAL A 324 -8.86 7.92 19.36
CA VAL A 324 -9.01 8.06 20.81
C VAL A 324 -8.99 9.49 21.37
N ASP A 325 -8.45 10.46 20.63
CA ASP A 325 -8.22 11.80 21.14
C ASP A 325 -9.57 12.50 21.37
N PRO A 326 -9.86 12.93 22.60
CA PRO A 326 -11.14 13.50 22.94
C PRO A 326 -11.24 14.93 22.42
N VAL A 327 -12.35 15.22 21.75
CA VAL A 327 -12.61 16.56 21.21
C VAL A 327 -13.47 17.35 22.19
N LEU A 328 -12.85 18.31 22.88
CA LEU A 328 -13.51 19.14 23.88
C LEU A 328 -14.76 19.84 23.33
N GLY A 329 -15.89 19.60 23.98
CA GLY A 329 -17.15 20.25 23.67
C GLY A 329 -17.91 19.68 22.47
N GLU A 330 -17.47 18.57 21.87
CA GLU A 330 -18.24 17.87 20.82
C GLU A 330 -19.52 17.25 21.41
N ASP A 331 -19.38 16.54 22.52
CA ASP A 331 -20.49 16.00 23.31
C ASP A 331 -20.07 15.83 24.78
N LEU A 332 -21.02 15.46 25.65
CA LEU A 332 -20.76 15.31 27.08
C LEU A 332 -19.70 14.23 27.36
N SER A 333 -19.75 13.11 26.65
CA SER A 333 -18.83 11.98 26.85
C SER A 333 -17.40 12.38 26.49
N GLN A 334 -17.21 13.11 25.39
CA GLN A 334 -15.91 13.61 24.95
C GLN A 334 -15.37 14.70 25.87
N THR A 335 -16.24 15.57 26.37
CA THR A 335 -15.86 16.61 27.33
C THR A 335 -15.39 15.99 28.65
N ILE A 336 -16.07 14.95 29.14
CA ILE A 336 -15.64 14.19 30.32
C ILE A 336 -14.30 13.49 30.05
N ALA A 337 -14.17 12.79 28.91
CA ALA A 337 -12.94 12.09 28.55
C ALA A 337 -11.74 13.04 28.49
N TRP A 338 -11.92 14.20 27.84
CA TRP A 338 -10.90 15.26 27.79
C TRP A 338 -10.51 15.75 29.19
N GLY A 339 -11.49 16.01 30.06
CA GLY A 339 -11.23 16.45 31.42
C GLY A 339 -10.48 15.41 32.26
N VAL A 340 -10.79 14.12 32.07
CA VAL A 340 -10.07 13.01 32.71
C VAL A 340 -8.64 12.93 32.19
N GLU A 341 -8.45 13.01 30.87
CA GLU A 341 -7.12 12.94 30.24
C GLU A 341 -6.21 14.08 30.73
N GLU A 342 -6.68 15.32 30.67
CA GLU A 342 -5.95 16.48 31.18
C GLU A 342 -5.65 16.36 32.67
N GLY A 343 -6.63 15.92 33.46
CA GLY A 343 -6.44 15.69 34.90
C GLY A 343 -5.33 14.67 35.18
N MET A 344 -5.31 13.56 34.45
CA MET A 344 -4.27 12.52 34.57
C MET A 344 -2.91 13.03 34.09
N PHE A 345 -2.86 13.78 32.98
CA PHE A 345 -1.64 14.37 32.47
C PHE A 345 -1.00 15.33 33.48
N TRP A 346 -1.75 16.30 33.98
CA TRP A 346 -1.24 17.28 34.96
C TRP A 346 -0.86 16.62 36.28
N MET A 347 -1.61 15.60 36.71
CA MET A 347 -1.24 14.80 37.88
C MET A 347 0.12 14.12 37.67
N ALA A 348 0.30 13.38 36.56
CA ALA A 348 1.57 12.70 36.26
C ALA A 348 2.73 13.70 36.09
N ALA A 349 2.52 14.79 35.35
CA ALA A 349 3.51 15.84 35.16
C ALA A 349 3.93 16.48 36.49
N SER A 350 2.99 16.71 37.41
CA SER A 350 3.30 17.27 38.73
C SER A 350 4.16 16.33 39.59
N VAL A 351 3.89 15.02 39.53
CA VAL A 351 4.67 14.00 40.26
C VAL A 351 6.09 13.90 39.68
N ILE A 352 6.22 13.89 38.35
CA ILE A 352 7.53 13.85 37.68
C ILE A 352 8.32 15.13 37.96
N LEU A 353 7.67 16.30 37.90
CA LEU A 353 8.30 17.59 38.20
C LEU A 353 8.76 17.65 39.65
N PHE A 354 7.93 17.20 40.59
CA PHE A 354 8.30 17.12 42.01
C PHE A 354 9.51 16.21 42.22
N ALA A 355 9.52 15.02 41.62
CA ALA A 355 10.66 14.10 41.68
C ALA A 355 11.92 14.72 41.08
N ALA A 356 11.82 15.39 39.93
CA ALA A 356 12.93 16.08 39.30
C ALA A 356 13.48 17.21 40.18
N ILE A 357 12.62 18.01 40.82
CA ILE A 357 13.02 19.07 41.76
C ILE A 357 13.79 18.47 42.95
N VAL A 358 13.31 17.37 43.53
CA VAL A 358 13.99 16.70 44.64
C VAL A 358 15.39 16.23 44.23
N VAL A 359 15.52 15.60 43.06
CA VAL A 359 16.81 15.14 42.52
C VAL A 359 17.76 16.32 42.25
N ILE A 360 17.26 17.42 41.69
CA ILE A 360 18.05 18.63 41.43
C ILE A 360 18.56 19.24 42.74
N LEU A 361 17.69 19.38 43.74
CA LEU A 361 18.05 19.95 45.04
C LEU A 361 19.10 19.11 45.77
N ASP A 362 18.97 17.79 45.74
CA ASP A 362 19.96 16.89 46.35
C ASP A 362 21.32 16.96 45.62
N THR A 363 21.29 16.99 44.28
CA THR A 363 22.51 17.15 43.46
C THR A 363 23.20 18.49 43.75
N LEU A 364 22.45 19.60 43.83
CA LEU A 364 23.00 20.91 44.18
C LEU A 364 23.61 20.94 45.58
N LYS A 365 22.98 20.28 46.54
CA LYS A 365 23.51 20.13 47.90
C LYS A 365 24.82 19.34 47.91
N PHE A 366 24.93 18.29 47.11
CA PHE A 366 26.16 17.52 46.96
C PHE A 366 27.28 18.35 46.33
N VAL A 367 27.01 19.08 45.25
CA VAL A 367 28.00 19.92 44.56
C VAL A 367 28.49 21.05 45.48
N ARG A 368 27.62 21.69 46.27
CA ARG A 368 28.01 22.75 47.22
C ARG A 368 28.82 22.27 48.42
N ARG A 369 28.89 20.96 48.68
CA ARG A 369 29.67 20.37 49.78
C ARG A 369 31.09 19.97 49.35
N LYS A 370 31.37 19.96 48.04
CA LYS A 370 32.73 19.97 47.48
C LYS A 370 33.16 21.41 47.27
#